data_AF-A0A415N6B0-F1
#
_entry.id   AF-A0A415N6B0-F1
#
_cell.length_a   1.000
_cell.length_b   1.000
_cell.length_c   1.000
_cell.angle_alpha   90.00
_cell.angle_beta   90.00
_cell.angle_gamma   90.00
#
_symmetry.space_group_name_H-M   'P 1'
#
loop_
_entity.id
_entity.type
_entity.pdbx_description
1 polymer ?
#
loop_
_entity_poly.entity_id
_entity_poly.type
_entity_poly.pdbx_seq_one_letter_code
_entity_poly.pdbx_strand_id
1 'polypeptide(L)'
;MNTSSVEKKFVYLAIIFGMIIMVLTPPFQAPDENNHFKKAYVISKGNMFPEEQEGKAGFYLPEKMVQYIEEQNSKAGNLEEKYEFKDIYMMERLPAGYDNMKFYNFSTASQNPLGHCVQAMGIIIGQAFAHILAVDDPSVVYQLYFARFFNLLFYVAVIAISIRLTPILKKTFATIALMPMALFQAATVSYDPVLIALAFLATSLIFNIAFNEEVRQMELKHLILLGGIAYVFYAVKIVYLPLLFLLLIVPKEKWGDKKEILKKLGVIVMTFVIIFLIFIVLTPRLELIKDNSSVLAHEQMLYVIRHPINYLITFFYTLIHTRQFLIATTIGTFGLIDTNLYCVFLGAYLFILTLIGISEISLNDRRINLRKRLVIFVSVSAPIFGCFLAMYIYWTSTREGFGVGASEITGVQGRYFIPVMPAIFLFFTNQILQRNDKIKKRMKLLVDNSELVVIVMLCMSAIALLLRFWC
;
A
#
# COMPACT_ATOMS: atom_id res chain seq x y z
N MET A 1 4.42 23.86 18.95
CA MET A 1 4.73 23.69 17.51
C MET A 1 3.44 23.82 16.75
N ASN A 2 3.38 24.66 15.72
CA ASN A 2 2.16 24.84 14.93
C ASN A 2 1.87 23.55 14.14
N THR A 3 1.12 22.63 14.77
CA THR A 3 0.84 21.28 14.28
C THR A 3 0.15 21.35 12.93
N SER A 4 -0.66 22.40 12.70
CA SER A 4 -1.31 22.69 11.40
C SER A 4 -0.35 22.78 10.21
N SER A 5 0.96 22.97 10.46
CA SER A 5 1.95 23.04 9.38
C SER A 5 2.38 21.67 8.84
N VAL A 6 2.31 20.58 9.61
CA VAL A 6 2.89 19.30 9.18
C VAL A 6 2.04 18.64 8.11
N GLU A 7 0.73 18.52 8.33
CA GLU A 7 -0.18 17.98 7.31
C GLU A 7 -0.22 18.86 6.05
N LYS A 8 -0.12 20.19 6.20
CA LYS A 8 -0.07 21.12 5.05
C LYS A 8 1.20 20.91 4.23
N LYS A 9 2.36 20.87 4.88
CA LYS A 9 3.64 20.58 4.21
C LYS A 9 3.62 19.21 3.53
N PHE A 10 3.06 18.20 4.20
CA PHE A 10 2.85 16.89 3.60
C PHE A 10 2.02 16.99 2.31
N VAL A 11 0.86 17.64 2.34
CA VAL A 11 -0.01 17.80 1.16
C VAL A 11 0.74 18.47 0.02
N TYR A 12 1.44 19.60 0.27
CA TYR A 12 2.19 20.29 -0.77
C TYR A 12 3.27 19.41 -1.40
N LEU A 13 4.10 18.77 -0.57
CA LEU A 13 5.18 17.92 -1.06
C LEU A 13 4.64 16.68 -1.79
N ALA A 14 3.62 16.03 -1.25
CA ALA A 14 3.03 14.83 -1.85
C ALA A 14 2.36 15.13 -3.19
N ILE A 15 1.66 16.25 -3.33
CA ILE A 15 1.05 16.63 -4.62
C ILE A 15 2.13 17.01 -5.62
N ILE A 16 3.10 17.86 -5.25
CA ILE A 16 4.16 18.29 -6.20
C ILE A 16 4.97 17.09 -6.68
N PHE A 17 5.55 16.31 -5.78
CA PHE A 17 6.39 15.18 -6.16
C PHE A 17 5.58 13.99 -6.67
N GLY A 18 4.37 13.77 -6.18
CA GLY A 18 3.48 12.73 -6.70
C GLY A 18 3.09 12.98 -8.15
N MET A 19 2.80 14.23 -8.52
CA MET A 19 2.54 14.60 -9.92
C MET A 19 3.78 14.45 -10.79
N ILE A 20 4.96 14.85 -10.30
CA ILE A 20 6.24 14.65 -11.01
C ILE A 20 6.47 13.16 -11.26
N ILE A 21 6.36 12.31 -10.23
CA ILE A 21 6.55 10.86 -10.35
C ILE A 21 5.51 10.25 -11.30
N MET A 22 4.25 10.69 -11.21
CA MET A 22 3.16 10.22 -12.08
C MET A 22 3.46 10.47 -13.56
N VAL A 23 4.00 11.65 -13.90
CA VAL A 23 4.37 12.02 -15.27
C VAL A 23 5.64 11.31 -15.73
N LEU A 24 6.66 11.26 -14.86
CA LEU A 24 7.95 10.65 -15.20
C LEU A 24 7.89 9.12 -15.30
N THR A 25 6.88 8.48 -14.73
CA THR A 25 6.65 7.03 -14.87
C THR A 25 5.79 6.79 -16.11
N PRO A 26 6.31 6.18 -17.18
CA PRO A 26 5.52 5.94 -18.39
C PRO A 26 4.36 4.96 -18.13
N PRO A 27 3.40 4.87 -19.07
CA PRO A 27 2.26 3.96 -18.94
C PRO A 27 2.70 2.52 -18.67
N PHE A 28 2.11 1.91 -17.63
CA PHE A 28 2.31 0.50 -17.26
C PHE A 28 3.75 0.12 -16.88
N GLN A 29 4.59 1.09 -16.52
CA GLN A 29 5.95 0.86 -16.00
C GLN A 29 5.99 0.79 -14.47
N ALA A 30 4.94 0.26 -13.84
CA ALA A 30 4.90 0.00 -12.41
C ALA A 30 4.42 -1.44 -12.14
N PRO A 31 4.85 -2.09 -11.04
CA PRO A 31 4.60 -3.51 -10.83
C PRO A 31 3.10 -3.80 -10.77
N ASP A 32 2.64 -4.74 -11.60
CA ASP A 32 1.25 -5.18 -11.72
C ASP A 32 0.23 -4.09 -12.10
N GLU A 33 0.70 -2.90 -12.53
CA GLU A 33 -0.16 -1.77 -12.87
C GLU A 33 -1.14 -2.11 -14.00
N ASN A 34 -0.71 -2.95 -14.93
CA ASN A 34 -1.55 -3.51 -15.98
C ASN A 34 -2.80 -4.21 -15.44
N ASN A 35 -2.63 -5.15 -14.52
CA ASN A 35 -3.72 -5.95 -13.98
C ASN A 35 -4.64 -5.08 -13.10
N HIS A 36 -4.06 -4.16 -12.33
CA HIS A 36 -4.83 -3.23 -11.52
C HIS A 36 -5.63 -2.23 -12.36
N PHE A 37 -5.06 -1.73 -13.45
CA PHE A 37 -5.76 -0.86 -14.39
C PHE A 37 -6.90 -1.59 -15.10
N LYS A 38 -6.68 -2.80 -15.62
CA LYS A 38 -7.75 -3.63 -16.23
C LYS A 38 -8.93 -3.80 -15.28
N LYS A 39 -8.66 -4.10 -13.99
CA LYS A 39 -9.71 -4.22 -12.96
C LYS A 39 -10.43 -2.89 -12.69
N ALA A 40 -9.70 -1.79 -12.57
CA ALA A 40 -10.30 -0.46 -12.39
C ALA A 40 -11.17 -0.05 -13.59
N TYR A 41 -10.73 -0.36 -14.81
CA TYR A 41 -11.46 -0.08 -16.03
C TYR A 41 -12.80 -0.82 -16.08
N VAL A 42 -12.84 -2.13 -15.81
CA VAL A 42 -14.11 -2.89 -15.84
C VAL A 42 -15.08 -2.40 -14.76
N ILE A 43 -14.58 -2.05 -13.57
CA ILE A 43 -15.40 -1.45 -12.51
C ILE A 43 -15.96 -0.09 -12.96
N SER A 44 -15.15 0.73 -13.66
CA SER A 44 -15.59 2.03 -14.19
C SER A 44 -16.73 1.90 -15.21
N LYS A 45 -16.83 0.75 -15.89
CA LYS A 45 -17.92 0.42 -16.82
C LYS A 45 -19.12 -0.26 -16.15
N GLY A 46 -19.11 -0.40 -14.83
CA GLY A 46 -20.19 -1.05 -14.05
C GLY A 46 -19.99 -2.55 -13.83
N ASN A 47 -18.94 -3.15 -14.37
CA ASN A 47 -18.67 -4.59 -14.26
C ASN A 47 -17.82 -4.87 -13.01
N MET A 48 -18.48 -4.99 -11.86
CA MET A 48 -17.80 -5.18 -10.56
C MET A 48 -17.25 -6.59 -10.35
N PHE A 49 -17.96 -7.61 -10.85
CA PHE A 49 -17.65 -9.02 -10.63
C PHE A 49 -17.34 -9.74 -11.94
N PRO A 50 -16.40 -10.70 -11.93
CA PRO A 50 -16.01 -11.40 -13.14
C PRO A 50 -17.11 -12.33 -13.67
N GLU A 51 -17.03 -12.59 -14.97
CA GLU A 51 -17.77 -13.64 -15.65
C GLU A 51 -16.89 -14.90 -15.76
N GLU A 52 -17.51 -16.06 -15.89
CA GLU A 52 -16.80 -17.30 -16.16
C GLU A 52 -16.90 -17.65 -17.65
N GLN A 53 -15.75 -17.96 -18.25
CA GLN A 53 -15.69 -18.64 -19.55
C GLN A 53 -14.69 -19.77 -19.50
N GLU A 54 -15.11 -20.95 -19.97
CA GLU A 54 -14.27 -22.15 -20.04
C GLU A 54 -13.57 -22.44 -18.69
N GLY A 55 -14.29 -22.25 -17.57
CA GLY A 55 -13.78 -22.45 -16.22
C GLY A 55 -12.78 -21.41 -15.73
N LYS A 56 -12.62 -20.27 -16.41
CA LYS A 56 -11.76 -19.15 -16.00
C LYS A 56 -12.60 -17.91 -15.69
N ALA A 57 -12.27 -17.22 -14.59
CA ALA A 57 -12.88 -15.95 -14.22
C ALA A 57 -12.23 -14.79 -15.00
N GLY A 58 -13.00 -13.94 -15.65
CA GLY A 58 -12.45 -12.87 -16.47
C GLY A 58 -13.47 -11.79 -16.81
N PHE A 59 -13.07 -10.91 -17.73
CA PHE A 59 -13.90 -9.82 -18.21
C PHE A 59 -13.69 -9.60 -19.69
N TYR A 60 -14.71 -9.05 -20.34
CA TYR A 60 -14.57 -8.48 -21.67
C TYR A 60 -13.86 -7.13 -21.62
N LEU A 61 -12.77 -7.01 -22.38
CA LEU A 61 -11.96 -5.80 -22.49
C LEU A 61 -11.70 -5.46 -23.97
N PRO A 62 -11.48 -4.18 -24.31
CA PRO A 62 -11.10 -3.79 -25.65
C PRO A 62 -9.76 -4.43 -26.04
N GLU A 63 -9.71 -5.12 -27.17
CA GLU A 63 -8.51 -5.83 -27.61
C GLU A 63 -7.31 -4.88 -27.79
N LYS A 64 -7.50 -3.72 -28.44
CA LYS A 64 -6.43 -2.72 -28.62
C LYS A 64 -5.88 -2.19 -27.30
N MET A 65 -6.73 -2.05 -26.28
CA MET A 65 -6.28 -1.66 -24.93
C MET A 65 -5.35 -2.72 -24.35
N VAL A 66 -5.74 -3.99 -24.42
CA VAL A 66 -4.93 -5.08 -23.87
C VAL A 66 -3.62 -5.23 -24.64
N GLN A 67 -3.64 -5.14 -25.96
CA GLN A 67 -2.43 -5.15 -26.80
C GLN A 67 -1.46 -4.04 -26.43
N TYR A 68 -1.94 -2.79 -26.30
CA TYR A 68 -1.09 -1.68 -25.86
C TYR A 68 -0.49 -1.92 -24.47
N ILE A 69 -1.29 -2.41 -23.52
CA ILE A 69 -0.83 -2.74 -22.17
C ILE A 69 0.29 -3.79 -22.23
N GLU A 70 0.09 -4.86 -22.99
CA GLU A 70 1.07 -5.95 -23.13
C GLU A 70 2.35 -5.48 -23.82
N GLU A 71 2.24 -4.64 -24.84
CA GLU A 71 3.38 -4.00 -25.50
C GLU A 71 4.21 -3.21 -24.49
N GLN A 72 3.58 -2.34 -23.68
CA GLN A 72 4.31 -1.56 -22.68
C GLN A 72 4.91 -2.45 -21.58
N ASN A 73 4.24 -3.51 -21.16
CA ASN A 73 4.81 -4.43 -20.15
C ASN A 73 5.96 -5.27 -20.72
N SER A 74 5.99 -5.56 -22.03
CA SER A 74 7.09 -6.34 -22.63
C SER A 74 8.43 -5.60 -22.58
N LYS A 75 8.40 -4.27 -22.39
CA LYS A 75 9.57 -3.40 -22.18
C LYS A 75 10.21 -3.54 -20.79
N ALA A 76 9.65 -4.35 -19.90
CA ALA A 76 10.16 -4.58 -18.56
C ALA A 76 11.62 -5.03 -18.57
N GLY A 77 12.46 -4.40 -17.74
CA GLY A 77 13.86 -4.80 -17.58
C GLY A 77 14.80 -4.41 -18.72
N ASN A 78 14.29 -3.84 -19.82
CA ASN A 78 15.14 -3.23 -20.85
C ASN A 78 15.51 -1.79 -20.42
N LEU A 79 16.71 -1.60 -19.87
CA LEU A 79 17.18 -0.30 -19.38
C LEU A 79 17.48 0.72 -20.49
N GLU A 80 17.70 0.23 -21.71
CA GLU A 80 17.93 1.07 -22.90
C GLU A 80 16.61 1.55 -23.52
N GLU A 81 15.47 0.99 -23.13
CA GLU A 81 14.17 1.41 -23.62
C GLU A 81 13.80 2.79 -23.05
N LYS A 82 13.75 3.79 -23.93
CA LYS A 82 13.32 5.16 -23.64
C LYS A 82 11.96 5.44 -24.28
N TYR A 83 11.24 6.38 -23.68
CA TYR A 83 9.94 6.84 -24.13
C TYR A 83 10.09 8.22 -24.75
N GLU A 84 9.47 8.43 -25.91
CA GLU A 84 9.32 9.77 -26.47
C GLU A 84 8.04 10.41 -25.93
N PHE A 85 8.16 11.67 -25.48
CA PHE A 85 7.00 12.45 -25.04
C PHE A 85 5.93 12.56 -26.13
N LYS A 86 6.37 12.68 -27.39
CA LYS A 86 5.49 12.75 -28.55
C LYS A 86 4.58 11.53 -28.66
N ASP A 87 5.09 10.33 -28.42
CA ASP A 87 4.32 9.10 -28.57
C ASP A 87 3.24 8.98 -27.50
N ILE A 88 3.59 9.28 -26.24
CA ILE A 88 2.62 9.29 -25.13
C ILE A 88 1.56 10.37 -25.36
N TYR A 89 1.98 11.56 -25.80
CA TYR A 89 1.07 12.66 -26.12
C TYR A 89 0.11 12.31 -27.27
N MET A 90 0.61 11.69 -28.35
CA MET A 90 -0.24 11.28 -29.46
C MET A 90 -1.19 10.16 -29.03
N MET A 91 -0.71 9.18 -28.25
CA MET A 91 -1.55 8.12 -27.72
C MET A 91 -2.64 8.64 -26.77
N GLU A 92 -2.36 9.70 -26.00
CA GLU A 92 -3.35 10.35 -25.15
C GLU A 92 -4.46 11.05 -25.96
N ARG A 93 -4.10 11.69 -27.07
CA ARG A 93 -5.04 12.50 -27.88
C ARG A 93 -5.81 11.76 -28.96
N LEU A 94 -5.24 10.69 -29.51
CA LEU A 94 -5.86 9.97 -30.60
C LEU A 94 -7.00 9.07 -30.09
N PRO A 95 -8.08 8.90 -30.89
CA PRO A 95 -9.18 8.00 -30.53
C PRO A 95 -8.68 6.59 -30.21
N ALA A 96 -9.25 6.00 -29.18
CA ALA A 96 -8.84 4.69 -28.68
C ALA A 96 -9.18 3.54 -29.65
N GLY A 97 -10.26 3.67 -30.42
CA GLY A 97 -10.75 2.69 -31.38
C GLY A 97 -11.16 1.38 -30.72
N TYR A 98 -11.94 1.44 -29.64
CA TYR A 98 -12.40 0.27 -28.87
C TYR A 98 -13.56 -0.47 -29.52
N ASP A 99 -13.35 -0.94 -30.76
CA ASP A 99 -14.39 -1.55 -31.58
C ASP A 99 -14.62 -3.04 -31.26
N ASN A 100 -13.57 -3.73 -30.77
CA ASN A 100 -13.58 -5.17 -30.54
C ASN A 100 -13.33 -5.52 -29.07
N MET A 101 -14.25 -6.29 -28.48
CA MET A 101 -14.17 -6.76 -27.09
C MET A 101 -13.84 -8.25 -27.07
N LYS A 102 -12.82 -8.64 -26.30
CA LYS A 102 -12.45 -10.05 -26.09
C LYS A 102 -12.45 -10.39 -24.61
N PHE A 103 -12.70 -11.66 -24.29
CA PHE A 103 -12.62 -12.16 -22.93
C PHE A 103 -11.17 -12.34 -22.49
N TYR A 104 -10.81 -11.80 -21.33
CA TYR A 104 -9.48 -11.94 -20.75
C TYR A 104 -9.57 -12.37 -19.28
N ASN A 105 -8.78 -13.37 -18.92
CA ASN A 105 -8.45 -13.72 -17.54
C ASN A 105 -7.14 -13.02 -17.15
N PHE A 106 -7.09 -12.42 -15.96
CA PHE A 106 -5.92 -11.73 -15.43
C PHE A 106 -5.89 -11.82 -13.89
N SER A 107 -4.73 -11.59 -13.27
CA SER A 107 -4.46 -11.94 -11.86
C SER A 107 -5.39 -11.28 -10.84
N THR A 108 -5.93 -10.09 -11.16
CA THR A 108 -6.84 -9.34 -10.28
C THR A 108 -8.32 -9.50 -10.64
N ALA A 109 -8.67 -10.33 -11.64
CA ALA A 109 -10.05 -10.47 -12.10
C ALA A 109 -11.01 -10.88 -10.96
N SER A 110 -10.59 -11.86 -10.15
CA SER A 110 -11.35 -12.38 -9.01
C SER A 110 -11.13 -11.63 -7.70
N GLN A 111 -10.33 -10.55 -7.69
CA GLN A 111 -10.14 -9.76 -6.49
C GLN A 111 -11.37 -8.92 -6.16
N ASN A 112 -11.56 -8.64 -4.87
CA ASN A 112 -12.66 -7.80 -4.40
C ASN A 112 -12.58 -6.39 -5.03
N PRO A 113 -13.68 -5.87 -5.60
CA PRO A 113 -13.65 -4.61 -6.34
C PRO A 113 -13.32 -3.38 -5.48
N LEU A 114 -13.42 -3.46 -4.14
CA LEU A 114 -13.02 -2.37 -3.26
C LEU A 114 -11.54 -1.98 -3.38
N GLY A 115 -10.68 -2.92 -3.80
CA GLY A 115 -9.26 -2.60 -4.02
C GLY A 115 -9.02 -1.58 -5.14
N HIS A 116 -9.97 -1.46 -6.07
CA HIS A 116 -9.81 -0.70 -7.31
C HIS A 116 -10.85 0.40 -7.50
N CYS A 117 -11.70 0.66 -6.49
CA CYS A 117 -12.81 1.60 -6.60
C CYS A 117 -12.35 3.06 -6.72
N VAL A 118 -11.22 3.41 -6.09
CA VAL A 118 -10.64 4.77 -6.16
C VAL A 118 -10.18 5.08 -7.59
N GLN A 119 -9.49 4.13 -8.21
CA GLN A 119 -8.94 4.24 -9.55
C GLN A 119 -10.07 4.18 -10.58
N ALA A 120 -11.06 3.32 -10.38
CA ALA A 120 -12.27 3.27 -11.20
C ALA A 120 -13.04 4.60 -11.15
N MET A 121 -13.18 5.22 -9.97
CA MET A 121 -13.77 6.55 -9.82
C MET A 121 -12.99 7.61 -10.62
N GLY A 122 -11.66 7.53 -10.60
CA GLY A 122 -10.81 8.36 -11.44
C GLY A 122 -11.13 8.22 -12.92
N ILE A 123 -11.25 6.98 -13.42
CA ILE A 123 -11.61 6.70 -14.81
C ILE A 123 -13.01 7.25 -15.16
N ILE A 124 -14.01 7.06 -14.29
CA ILE A 124 -15.38 7.59 -14.48
C ILE A 124 -15.35 9.11 -14.61
N ILE A 125 -14.65 9.78 -13.70
CA ILE A 125 -14.53 11.24 -13.72
C ILE A 125 -13.77 11.69 -14.97
N GLY A 126 -12.70 10.99 -15.36
CA GLY A 126 -11.98 11.26 -16.60
C GLY A 126 -12.86 11.17 -17.83
N GLN A 127 -13.72 10.14 -17.92
CA GLN A 127 -14.69 9.99 -19.01
C GLN A 127 -15.73 11.13 -19.01
N ALA A 128 -16.19 11.58 -17.84
CA ALA A 128 -17.08 12.74 -17.74
C ALA A 128 -16.38 14.03 -18.23
N PHE A 129 -15.11 14.24 -17.88
CA PHE A 129 -14.32 15.37 -18.39
C PHE A 129 -14.10 15.28 -19.91
N ALA A 130 -13.84 14.09 -20.44
CA ALA A 130 -13.69 13.87 -21.87
C ALA A 130 -14.97 14.29 -22.62
N HIS A 131 -16.14 13.89 -22.10
CA HIS A 131 -17.43 14.28 -22.67
C HIS A 131 -17.65 15.80 -22.65
N ILE A 132 -17.31 16.49 -21.55
CA ILE A 132 -17.40 17.95 -21.44
C ILE A 132 -16.49 18.65 -22.46
N LEU A 133 -15.32 18.07 -22.75
CA LEU A 133 -14.33 18.59 -23.69
C LEU A 133 -14.57 18.13 -25.13
N ALA A 134 -15.69 17.43 -25.42
CA ALA A 134 -16.00 16.84 -26.72
C ALA A 134 -14.90 15.87 -27.23
N VAL A 135 -14.34 15.08 -26.33
CA VAL A 135 -13.45 13.95 -26.63
C VAL A 135 -14.29 12.68 -26.62
N ASP A 136 -14.66 12.19 -27.81
CA ASP A 136 -15.65 11.12 -27.98
C ASP A 136 -15.13 9.71 -27.65
N ASP A 137 -13.80 9.50 -27.57
CA ASP A 137 -13.20 8.19 -27.33
C ASP A 137 -11.84 8.27 -26.59
N PRO A 138 -11.86 8.50 -25.26
CA PRO A 138 -10.64 8.70 -24.47
C PRO A 138 -9.75 7.45 -24.43
N SER A 139 -8.48 7.63 -24.77
CA SER A 139 -7.52 6.52 -24.87
C SER A 139 -7.18 5.84 -23.54
N VAL A 140 -6.46 4.72 -23.63
CA VAL A 140 -5.98 3.97 -22.47
C VAL A 140 -5.04 4.83 -21.61
N VAL A 141 -4.22 5.67 -22.24
CA VAL A 141 -3.29 6.57 -21.57
C VAL A 141 -4.06 7.66 -20.82
N TYR A 142 -5.04 8.30 -21.47
CA TYR A 142 -5.90 9.28 -20.83
C TYR A 142 -6.55 8.72 -19.56
N GLN A 143 -7.18 7.54 -19.68
CA GLN A 143 -7.85 6.88 -18.57
C GLN A 143 -6.86 6.46 -17.46
N LEU A 144 -5.66 6.01 -17.82
CA LEU A 144 -4.60 5.67 -16.87
C LEU A 144 -4.19 6.87 -16.01
N TYR A 145 -3.97 8.04 -16.62
CA TYR A 145 -3.56 9.23 -15.86
C TYR A 145 -4.64 9.71 -14.89
N PHE A 146 -5.92 9.63 -15.25
CA PHE A 146 -7.01 9.89 -14.32
C PHE A 146 -7.06 8.87 -13.17
N ALA A 147 -6.85 7.58 -13.48
CA ALA A 147 -6.77 6.53 -12.46
C ALA A 147 -5.61 6.79 -11.47
N ARG A 148 -4.42 7.13 -11.98
CA ARG A 148 -3.23 7.49 -11.17
C ARG A 148 -3.48 8.73 -10.32
N PHE A 149 -4.03 9.79 -10.91
CA PHE A 149 -4.28 11.05 -10.23
C PHE A 149 -5.25 10.86 -9.04
N PHE A 150 -6.34 10.12 -9.23
CA PHE A 150 -7.29 9.86 -8.15
C PHE A 150 -6.73 8.91 -7.08
N ASN A 151 -5.86 7.96 -7.46
CA ASN A 151 -5.14 7.16 -6.47
C ASN A 151 -4.24 8.04 -5.58
N LEU A 152 -3.52 8.98 -6.20
CA LEU A 152 -2.68 9.95 -5.49
C LEU A 152 -3.52 10.87 -4.59
N LEU A 153 -4.63 11.41 -5.10
CA LEU A 153 -5.51 12.28 -4.32
C LEU A 153 -6.09 11.57 -3.10
N PHE A 154 -6.57 10.34 -3.27
CA PHE A 154 -7.07 9.53 -2.16
C PHE A 154 -6.00 9.30 -1.11
N TYR A 155 -4.80 8.89 -1.54
CA TYR A 155 -3.66 8.68 -0.66
C TYR A 155 -3.33 9.96 0.13
N VAL A 156 -3.17 11.10 -0.56
CA VAL A 156 -2.85 12.38 0.07
C VAL A 156 -3.93 12.81 1.06
N ALA A 157 -5.20 12.71 0.71
CA ALA A 157 -6.30 13.10 1.58
C ALA A 157 -6.33 12.27 2.87
N VAL A 158 -6.28 10.94 2.75
CA VAL A 158 -6.39 10.02 3.90
C VAL A 158 -5.14 10.09 4.79
N ILE A 159 -3.94 10.23 4.20
CA ILE A 159 -2.72 10.42 4.98
C ILE A 159 -2.70 11.78 5.67
N ALA A 160 -3.15 12.86 5.02
CA ALA A 160 -3.23 14.17 5.65
C ALA A 160 -4.18 14.15 6.86
N ILE A 161 -5.31 13.45 6.76
CA ILE A 161 -6.21 13.19 7.88
C ILE A 161 -5.47 12.41 8.98
N SER A 162 -4.73 11.36 8.62
CA SER A 162 -3.97 10.54 9.57
C SER A 162 -2.91 11.34 10.34
N ILE A 163 -2.14 12.18 9.66
CA ILE A 163 -1.13 13.07 10.25
C ILE A 163 -1.78 14.10 11.17
N ARG A 164 -2.93 14.65 10.75
CA ARG A 164 -3.69 15.60 11.57
C ARG A 164 -4.19 14.93 12.85
N LEU A 165 -4.70 13.70 12.74
CA LEU A 165 -5.33 12.93 13.80
C LEU A 165 -4.34 12.40 14.85
N THR A 166 -3.17 11.91 14.45
CA THR A 166 -2.25 11.28 15.41
C THR A 166 -1.68 12.31 16.41
N PRO A 167 -1.74 12.08 17.74
CA PRO A 167 -1.20 13.02 18.74
C PRO A 167 0.32 12.92 18.88
N ILE A 168 0.93 11.85 18.37
CA ILE A 168 2.36 11.56 18.44
C ILE A 168 2.89 11.19 17.04
N LEU A 169 4.21 11.24 16.86
CA LEU A 169 4.86 10.76 15.62
C LEU A 169 4.40 11.47 14.32
N LYS A 170 3.90 12.72 14.39
CA LYS A 170 3.39 13.45 13.22
C LYS A 170 4.44 13.58 12.11
N LYS A 171 5.68 13.93 12.47
CA LYS A 171 6.78 14.09 11.51
C LYS A 171 7.22 12.74 10.94
N THR A 172 7.20 11.69 11.75
CA THR A 172 7.50 10.31 11.35
C THR A 172 6.45 9.77 10.38
N PHE A 173 5.16 9.98 10.66
CA PHE A 173 4.08 9.65 9.72
C PHE A 173 4.29 10.36 8.38
N ALA A 174 4.55 11.67 8.40
CA ALA A 174 4.81 12.44 7.18
C ALA A 174 6.06 11.94 6.42
N THR A 175 7.14 11.61 7.14
CA THR A 175 8.40 11.14 6.54
C THR A 175 8.21 9.77 5.88
N ILE A 176 7.51 8.84 6.52
CA ILE A 176 7.22 7.52 5.92
C ILE A 176 6.26 7.67 4.74
N ALA A 177 5.23 8.51 4.85
CA ALA A 177 4.26 8.68 3.77
C ALA A 177 4.80 9.44 2.54
N LEU A 178 5.83 10.28 2.73
CA LEU A 178 6.55 10.92 1.63
C LEU A 178 7.77 10.11 1.18
N MET A 179 8.00 8.92 1.74
CA MET A 179 9.07 8.03 1.27
C MET A 179 8.87 7.76 -0.22
N PRO A 180 9.95 7.76 -1.03
CA PRO A 180 9.78 7.69 -2.49
C PRO A 180 8.93 6.52 -2.97
N MET A 181 9.12 5.31 -2.41
CA MET A 181 8.28 4.16 -2.73
C MET A 181 6.80 4.37 -2.39
N ALA A 182 6.48 4.99 -1.25
CA ALA A 182 5.10 5.25 -0.86
C ALA A 182 4.42 6.20 -1.86
N LEU A 183 5.15 7.23 -2.29
CA LEU A 183 4.65 8.20 -3.26
C LEU A 183 4.60 7.64 -4.69
N PHE A 184 5.55 6.78 -5.07
CA PHE A 184 5.51 6.04 -6.34
C PHE A 184 4.31 5.11 -6.43
N GLN A 185 3.99 4.39 -5.35
CA GLN A 185 2.76 3.60 -5.29
C GLN A 185 1.53 4.50 -5.41
N ALA A 186 1.49 5.63 -4.70
CA ALA A 186 0.37 6.57 -4.76
C ALA A 186 0.17 7.19 -6.17
N ALA A 187 1.26 7.37 -6.91
CA ALA A 187 1.28 7.94 -8.26
C ALA A 187 1.06 6.91 -9.39
N THR A 188 0.88 5.63 -9.06
CA THR A 188 0.66 4.52 -10.02
C THR A 188 -0.65 3.80 -9.70
N VAL A 189 -1.16 2.97 -10.61
CA VAL A 189 -2.44 2.24 -10.40
C VAL A 189 -2.18 0.92 -9.67
N SER A 190 -2.47 0.89 -8.36
CA SER A 190 -2.50 -0.33 -7.56
C SER A 190 -3.39 -0.14 -6.33
N TYR A 191 -3.79 -1.24 -5.67
CA TYR A 191 -4.53 -1.15 -4.40
C TYR A 191 -3.62 -0.84 -3.19
N ASP A 192 -2.29 -0.89 -3.35
CA ASP A 192 -1.33 -0.72 -2.26
C ASP A 192 -1.47 0.66 -1.57
N PRO A 193 -1.63 1.81 -2.27
CA PRO A 193 -1.88 3.11 -1.65
C PRO A 193 -3.13 3.16 -0.79
N VAL A 194 -4.19 2.43 -1.17
CA VAL A 194 -5.42 2.33 -0.38
C VAL A 194 -5.11 1.62 0.94
N LEU A 195 -4.38 0.50 0.89
CA LEU A 195 -3.98 -0.25 2.08
C LEU A 195 -3.02 0.53 2.98
N ILE A 196 -2.03 1.22 2.40
CA ILE A 196 -1.11 2.08 3.15
C ILE A 196 -1.89 3.20 3.84
N ALA A 197 -2.74 3.91 3.12
CA ALA A 197 -3.51 5.03 3.66
C ALA A 197 -4.46 4.60 4.78
N LEU A 198 -5.17 3.48 4.61
CA LEU A 198 -6.06 2.94 5.64
C LEU A 198 -5.31 2.38 6.86
N ALA A 199 -4.11 1.82 6.68
CA ALA A 199 -3.26 1.41 7.80
C ALA A 199 -2.74 2.59 8.61
N PHE A 200 -2.37 3.68 7.94
CA PHE A 200 -2.02 4.94 8.61
C PHE A 200 -3.22 5.54 9.32
N LEU A 201 -4.41 5.48 8.72
CA LEU A 201 -5.65 5.97 9.33
C LEU A 201 -6.02 5.14 10.57
N ALA A 202 -5.98 3.81 10.49
CA ALA A 202 -6.21 2.94 11.63
C ALA A 202 -5.19 3.19 12.75
N THR A 203 -3.90 3.27 12.42
CA THR A 203 -2.84 3.51 13.40
C THR A 203 -3.00 4.89 14.07
N SER A 204 -3.22 5.95 13.29
CA SER A 204 -3.42 7.31 13.83
C SER A 204 -4.68 7.43 14.66
N LEU A 205 -5.76 6.76 14.27
CA LEU A 205 -7.01 6.71 15.03
C LEU A 205 -6.81 6.01 16.38
N ILE A 206 -6.17 4.84 16.38
CA ILE A 206 -5.86 4.10 17.60
C ILE A 206 -4.92 4.92 18.49
N PHE A 207 -3.92 5.61 17.92
CA PHE A 207 -3.01 6.47 18.68
C PHE A 207 -3.75 7.68 19.26
N ASN A 208 -4.66 8.30 18.52
CA ASN A 208 -5.49 9.39 19.03
C ASN A 208 -6.33 8.93 20.21
N ILE A 209 -7.02 7.80 20.10
CA ILE A 209 -7.81 7.26 21.21
C ILE A 209 -6.94 6.90 22.41
N ALA A 210 -5.76 6.30 22.18
CA ALA A 210 -4.89 5.80 23.24
C ALA A 210 -4.11 6.90 23.97
N PHE A 211 -3.74 7.98 23.28
CA PHE A 211 -2.75 8.96 23.77
C PHE A 211 -3.22 10.41 23.76
N ASN A 212 -4.38 10.75 23.15
CA ASN A 212 -4.95 12.08 23.26
C ASN A 212 -5.83 12.18 24.52
N GLU A 213 -5.49 13.12 25.40
CA GLU A 213 -6.18 13.32 26.68
C GLU A 213 -7.59 13.90 26.50
N GLU A 214 -7.83 14.63 25.40
CA GLU A 214 -9.14 15.19 25.06
C GLU A 214 -10.16 14.12 24.68
N VAL A 215 -9.71 12.98 24.13
CA VAL A 215 -10.58 11.89 23.69
C VAL A 215 -11.00 11.07 24.90
N ARG A 216 -12.16 11.34 25.49
CA ARG A 216 -12.61 10.67 26.72
C ARG A 216 -12.91 9.18 26.53
N GLN A 217 -13.49 8.79 25.38
CA GLN A 217 -13.92 7.42 25.10
C GLN A 217 -13.99 7.13 23.60
N MET A 218 -14.06 5.85 23.24
CA MET A 218 -14.36 5.44 21.86
C MET A 218 -15.83 5.63 21.50
N GLU A 219 -16.06 6.57 20.58
CA GLU A 219 -17.35 6.79 19.94
C GLU A 219 -17.67 5.79 18.81
N LEU A 220 -18.96 5.67 18.47
CA LEU A 220 -19.50 4.79 17.43
C LEU A 220 -18.79 4.96 16.07
N LYS A 221 -18.52 6.21 15.66
CA LYS A 221 -17.86 6.53 14.39
C LYS A 221 -16.47 5.87 14.26
N HIS A 222 -15.73 5.77 15.38
CA HIS A 222 -14.41 5.14 15.38
C HIS A 222 -14.56 3.62 15.17
N LEU A 223 -15.56 3.01 15.79
CA LEU A 223 -15.80 1.56 15.72
C LEU A 223 -16.26 1.13 14.32
N ILE A 224 -17.18 1.89 13.71
CA ILE A 224 -17.63 1.66 12.33
C ILE A 224 -16.45 1.81 11.36
N LEU A 225 -15.65 2.87 11.50
CA LEU A 225 -14.49 3.08 10.66
C LEU A 225 -13.46 1.95 10.79
N LEU A 226 -13.15 1.50 12.02
CA LEU A 226 -12.25 0.37 12.24
C LEU A 226 -12.80 -0.94 11.69
N GLY A 227 -14.11 -1.19 11.80
CA GLY A 227 -14.76 -2.36 11.19
C GLY A 227 -14.71 -2.34 9.67
N GLY A 228 -14.90 -1.17 9.05
CA GLY A 228 -14.73 -0.98 7.60
C GLY A 228 -13.29 -1.22 7.15
N ILE A 229 -12.30 -0.67 7.86
CA ILE A 229 -10.88 -0.89 7.56
C ILE A 229 -10.51 -2.38 7.73
N ALA A 230 -11.02 -3.04 8.77
CA ALA A 230 -10.83 -4.47 8.98
C ALA A 230 -11.35 -5.29 7.78
N TYR A 231 -12.51 -4.90 7.23
CA TYR A 231 -13.06 -5.54 6.05
C TYR A 231 -12.17 -5.33 4.82
N VAL A 232 -11.70 -4.10 4.57
CA VAL A 232 -10.81 -3.83 3.43
C VAL A 232 -9.50 -4.62 3.55
N PHE A 233 -8.92 -4.71 4.75
CA PHE A 233 -7.75 -5.57 4.98
C PHE A 233 -8.08 -7.02 4.65
N TYR A 234 -9.16 -7.58 5.18
CA TYR A 234 -9.57 -8.94 4.85
C TYR A 234 -9.77 -9.15 3.34
N ALA A 235 -10.52 -8.26 2.68
CA ALA A 235 -10.98 -8.43 1.31
C ALA A 235 -9.88 -8.22 0.27
N VAL A 236 -8.89 -7.38 0.55
CA VAL A 236 -7.81 -7.05 -0.39
C VAL A 236 -6.51 -7.75 0.00
N LYS A 237 -6.09 -7.68 1.27
CA LYS A 237 -4.83 -8.28 1.74
C LYS A 237 -4.87 -8.58 3.24
N ILE A 238 -5.37 -9.77 3.58
CA ILE A 238 -5.69 -10.17 4.97
C ILE A 238 -4.53 -10.03 5.96
N VAL A 239 -3.29 -10.07 5.45
CA VAL A 239 -2.05 -9.93 6.22
C VAL A 239 -2.01 -8.67 7.08
N TYR A 240 -2.76 -7.60 6.76
CA TYR A 240 -2.78 -6.37 7.53
C TYR A 240 -3.77 -6.36 8.71
N LEU A 241 -4.67 -7.33 8.82
CA LEU A 241 -5.65 -7.40 9.91
C LEU A 241 -5.01 -7.41 11.33
N PRO A 242 -3.88 -8.11 11.58
CA PRO A 242 -3.19 -8.08 12.88
C PRO A 242 -2.72 -6.70 13.32
N LEU A 243 -2.63 -5.70 12.42
CA LEU A 243 -2.33 -4.31 12.81
C LEU A 243 -3.38 -3.77 13.81
N LEU A 244 -4.62 -4.27 13.75
CA LEU A 244 -5.68 -3.87 14.67
C LEU A 244 -5.48 -4.39 16.11
N PHE A 245 -4.53 -5.29 16.35
CA PHE A 245 -4.13 -5.65 17.73
C PHE A 245 -3.58 -4.46 18.51
N LEU A 246 -3.19 -3.36 17.85
CA LEU A 246 -2.89 -2.08 18.50
C LEU A 246 -4.05 -1.57 19.37
N LEU A 247 -5.30 -1.99 19.13
CA LEU A 247 -6.45 -1.70 19.99
C LEU A 247 -6.24 -2.15 21.45
N LEU A 248 -5.41 -3.18 21.69
CA LEU A 248 -5.07 -3.66 23.03
C LEU A 248 -4.18 -2.69 23.81
N ILE A 249 -3.62 -1.67 23.16
CA ILE A 249 -2.83 -0.59 23.81
C ILE A 249 -3.75 0.48 24.41
N VAL A 250 -4.97 0.60 23.88
CA VAL A 250 -5.96 1.59 24.31
C VAL A 250 -6.31 1.36 25.80
N PRO A 251 -6.21 2.39 26.66
CA PRO A 251 -6.52 2.27 28.08
C PRO A 251 -7.96 1.79 28.32
N LYS A 252 -8.16 0.95 29.35
CA LYS A 252 -9.48 0.35 29.66
C LYS A 252 -10.55 1.41 29.92
N GLU A 253 -10.16 2.54 30.46
CA GLU A 253 -11.02 3.67 30.78
C GLU A 253 -11.66 4.27 29.52
N LYS A 254 -10.98 4.19 28.36
CA LYS A 254 -11.54 4.62 27.06
C LYS A 254 -12.53 3.62 26.47
N TRP A 255 -12.43 2.35 26.89
CA TRP A 255 -13.36 1.29 26.51
C TRP A 255 -14.61 1.24 27.40
N GLY A 256 -14.52 1.65 28.66
CA GLY A 256 -15.61 1.52 29.62
C GLY A 256 -15.60 0.18 30.37
N ASP A 257 -16.76 -0.23 30.89
CA ASP A 257 -16.89 -1.48 31.64
C ASP A 257 -16.81 -2.73 30.74
N LYS A 258 -16.84 -3.93 31.34
CA LYS A 258 -16.77 -5.21 30.58
C LYS A 258 -17.90 -5.35 29.55
N LYS A 259 -19.10 -4.84 29.84
CA LYS A 259 -20.27 -4.93 28.95
C LYS A 259 -20.11 -3.96 27.77
N GLU A 260 -19.57 -2.77 28.02
CA GLU A 260 -19.23 -1.80 26.99
C GLU A 260 -18.10 -2.28 26.09
N ILE A 261 -17.06 -2.92 26.62
CA ILE A 261 -16.01 -3.54 25.81
C ILE A 261 -16.62 -4.53 24.80
N LEU A 262 -17.46 -5.46 25.26
CA LEU A 262 -18.11 -6.43 24.40
C LEU A 262 -19.01 -5.77 23.36
N LYS A 263 -19.80 -4.75 23.73
CA LYS A 263 -20.61 -3.98 22.79
C LYS A 263 -19.75 -3.29 21.73
N LYS A 264 -18.67 -2.62 22.12
CA LYS A 264 -17.79 -1.87 21.22
C LYS A 264 -17.07 -2.80 20.24
N LEU A 265 -16.55 -3.94 20.72
CA LEU A 265 -16.01 -4.98 19.86
C LEU A 265 -17.08 -5.59 18.95
N GLY A 266 -18.30 -5.79 19.47
CA GLY A 266 -19.45 -6.23 18.71
C GLY A 266 -19.77 -5.31 17.54
N VAL A 267 -19.69 -3.98 17.70
CA VAL A 267 -19.90 -3.03 16.60
C VAL A 267 -18.84 -3.19 15.50
N ILE A 268 -17.56 -3.34 15.86
CA ILE A 268 -16.48 -3.54 14.87
C ILE A 268 -16.74 -4.81 14.06
N VAL A 269 -17.03 -5.92 14.76
CA VAL A 269 -17.31 -7.22 14.14
C VAL A 269 -18.60 -7.18 13.30
N MET A 270 -19.67 -6.57 13.80
CA MET A 270 -20.93 -6.45 13.07
C MET A 270 -20.77 -5.61 11.81
N THR A 271 -20.01 -4.51 11.87
CA THR A 271 -19.72 -3.70 10.68
C THR A 271 -18.97 -4.53 9.64
N PHE A 272 -17.94 -5.27 10.06
CA PHE A 272 -17.21 -6.20 9.21
C PHE A 272 -18.14 -7.25 8.58
N VAL A 273 -18.97 -7.91 9.39
CA VAL A 273 -19.86 -8.99 8.95
C VAL A 273 -20.93 -8.47 8.00
N ILE A 274 -21.50 -7.29 8.25
CA ILE A 274 -22.50 -6.68 7.34
C ILE A 274 -21.89 -6.46 5.96
N ILE A 275 -20.70 -5.84 5.89
CA ILE A 275 -20.03 -5.61 4.60
C ILE A 275 -19.66 -6.93 3.94
N PHE A 276 -19.16 -7.90 4.71
CA PHE A 276 -18.84 -9.25 4.21
C PHE A 276 -20.06 -9.96 3.62
N LEU A 277 -21.21 -9.91 4.29
CA LEU A 277 -22.45 -10.50 3.80
C LEU A 277 -22.96 -9.79 2.54
N ILE A 278 -22.85 -8.46 2.47
CA ILE A 278 -23.17 -7.71 1.23
C ILE A 278 -22.35 -8.26 0.07
N PHE A 279 -21.03 -8.40 0.23
CA PHE A 279 -20.19 -8.92 -0.84
C PHE A 279 -20.42 -10.41 -1.14
N ILE A 280 -20.76 -11.25 -0.14
CA ILE A 280 -21.16 -12.63 -0.40
C ILE A 280 -22.39 -12.68 -1.31
N VAL A 281 -23.40 -11.85 -1.03
CA VAL A 281 -24.65 -11.83 -1.79
C VAL A 281 -24.44 -11.29 -3.20
N LEU A 282 -23.56 -10.28 -3.36
CA LEU A 282 -23.29 -9.65 -4.64
C LEU A 282 -22.30 -10.44 -5.51
N THR A 283 -21.41 -11.24 -4.92
CA THR A 283 -20.39 -11.97 -5.69
C THR A 283 -21.02 -13.19 -6.38
N PRO A 284 -20.95 -13.30 -7.73
CA PRO A 284 -21.47 -14.44 -8.45
C PRO A 284 -20.70 -15.71 -8.07
N ARG A 285 -21.43 -16.84 -8.02
CA ARG A 285 -20.80 -18.15 -7.89
C ARG A 285 -20.31 -18.58 -9.26
N LEU A 286 -19.00 -18.76 -9.39
CA LEU A 286 -18.35 -19.21 -10.62
C LEU A 286 -17.86 -20.65 -10.45
N GLU A 287 -18.06 -21.48 -11.46
CA GLU A 287 -17.58 -22.86 -11.56
C GLU A 287 -16.17 -22.88 -12.17
N LEU A 288 -15.20 -22.42 -11.38
CA LEU A 288 -13.82 -22.34 -11.85
C LEU A 288 -13.15 -23.71 -11.88
N ILE A 289 -12.47 -24.01 -12.99
CA ILE A 289 -11.58 -25.16 -13.06
C ILE A 289 -10.41 -24.89 -12.12
N LYS A 290 -10.12 -25.86 -11.24
CA LYS A 290 -8.93 -25.81 -10.38
C LYS A 290 -7.68 -25.88 -11.25
N ASP A 291 -7.07 -24.71 -11.48
CA ASP A 291 -5.77 -24.64 -12.13
C ASP A 291 -4.68 -25.26 -11.23
N ASN A 292 -3.60 -25.73 -11.86
CA ASN A 292 -2.44 -26.34 -11.21
C ASN A 292 -1.87 -25.46 -10.08
N SER A 293 -1.92 -24.13 -10.26
CA SER A 293 -1.55 -23.15 -9.24
C SER A 293 -2.30 -23.32 -7.91
N SER A 294 -3.61 -23.61 -7.97
CA SER A 294 -4.44 -23.82 -6.77
C SER A 294 -4.11 -25.13 -6.04
N VAL A 295 -3.74 -26.17 -6.79
CA VAL A 295 -3.30 -27.47 -6.26
C VAL A 295 -1.97 -27.30 -5.54
N LEU A 296 -1.00 -26.67 -6.20
CA LEU A 296 0.32 -26.39 -5.63
C LEU A 296 0.24 -25.51 -4.38
N ALA A 297 -0.66 -24.52 -4.34
CA ALA A 297 -0.88 -23.71 -3.15
C ALA A 297 -1.44 -24.53 -1.98
N HIS A 298 -2.36 -25.46 -2.26
CA HIS A 298 -2.90 -26.37 -1.24
C HIS A 298 -1.82 -27.31 -0.69
N GLU A 299 -1.03 -27.94 -1.56
CA GLU A 299 0.09 -28.80 -1.15
C GLU A 299 1.14 -28.04 -0.34
N GLN A 300 1.44 -26.81 -0.76
CA GLN A 300 2.36 -25.93 -0.05
C GLN A 300 1.85 -25.54 1.34
N MET A 301 0.56 -25.26 1.49
CA MET A 301 -0.07 -25.04 2.79
C MET A 301 0.07 -26.29 3.69
N LEU A 302 -0.19 -27.48 3.16
CA LEU A 302 -0.01 -28.73 3.89
C LEU A 302 1.45 -28.95 4.31
N TYR A 303 2.41 -28.61 3.45
CA TYR A 303 3.83 -28.66 3.77
C TYR A 303 4.16 -27.77 4.98
N VAL A 304 3.69 -26.50 4.98
CA VAL A 304 3.94 -25.58 6.11
C VAL A 304 3.36 -26.11 7.42
N ILE A 305 2.16 -26.70 7.38
CA ILE A 305 1.50 -27.28 8.58
C ILE A 305 2.29 -28.50 9.10
N ARG A 306 2.79 -29.36 8.21
CA ARG A 306 3.53 -30.57 8.56
C ARG A 306 4.99 -30.29 8.95
N HIS A 307 5.57 -29.22 8.43
CA HIS A 307 6.98 -28.84 8.62
C HIS A 307 7.15 -27.38 9.06
N PRO A 308 6.57 -26.96 10.21
CA PRO A 308 6.58 -25.56 10.63
C PRO A 308 8.00 -25.05 10.95
N ILE A 309 8.88 -25.91 11.48
CA ILE A 309 10.28 -25.55 11.75
C ILE A 309 11.03 -25.30 10.44
N ASN A 310 10.83 -26.14 9.41
CA ASN A 310 11.44 -25.96 8.10
C ASN A 310 10.97 -24.65 7.47
N TYR A 311 9.68 -24.33 7.56
CA TYR A 311 9.19 -23.04 7.09
C TYR A 311 9.84 -21.86 7.82
N LEU A 312 10.02 -21.94 9.15
CA LEU A 312 10.73 -20.89 9.89
C LEU A 312 12.19 -20.76 9.43
N ILE A 313 12.88 -21.86 9.16
CA ILE A 313 14.24 -21.84 8.60
C ILE A 313 14.23 -21.15 7.23
N THR A 314 13.34 -21.54 6.32
CA THR A 314 13.16 -20.92 5.00
C THR A 314 12.84 -19.42 5.13
N PHE A 315 11.98 -19.03 6.06
CA PHE A 315 11.62 -17.64 6.34
C PHE A 315 12.84 -16.81 6.76
N PHE A 316 13.59 -17.26 7.77
CA PHE A 316 14.77 -16.53 8.25
C PHE A 316 15.90 -16.53 7.23
N TYR A 317 16.11 -17.65 6.53
CA TYR A 317 17.05 -17.74 5.40
C TYR A 317 16.70 -16.69 4.36
N THR A 318 15.46 -16.69 3.86
CA THR A 318 15.01 -15.72 2.84
C THR A 318 15.15 -14.29 3.35
N LEU A 319 14.72 -13.99 4.57
CA LEU A 319 14.81 -12.65 5.15
C LEU A 319 16.25 -12.13 5.18
N ILE A 320 17.21 -12.97 5.57
CA ILE A 320 18.63 -12.61 5.63
C ILE A 320 19.19 -12.44 4.21
N HIS A 321 18.92 -13.37 3.30
CA HIS A 321 19.47 -13.37 1.94
C HIS A 321 18.90 -12.24 1.07
N THR A 322 17.61 -11.89 1.25
CA THR A 322 16.93 -10.85 0.47
C THR A 322 16.90 -9.48 1.16
N ARG A 323 17.53 -9.30 2.33
CA ARG A 323 17.46 -8.06 3.13
C ARG A 323 17.76 -6.78 2.35
N GLN A 324 18.73 -6.82 1.44
CA GLN A 324 19.11 -5.65 0.64
C GLN A 324 18.01 -5.32 -0.38
N PHE A 325 17.46 -6.34 -1.04
CA PHE A 325 16.33 -6.20 -1.95
C PHE A 325 15.08 -5.67 -1.23
N LEU A 326 14.79 -6.18 -0.04
CA LEU A 326 13.67 -5.70 0.79
C LEU A 326 13.86 -4.24 1.21
N ILE A 327 15.06 -3.83 1.62
CA ILE A 327 15.33 -2.42 1.94
C ILE A 327 15.17 -1.53 0.69
N ALA A 328 15.75 -1.95 -0.44
CA ALA A 328 15.68 -1.20 -1.68
C ALA A 328 14.23 -1.01 -2.15
N THR A 329 13.45 -2.09 -2.19
CA THR A 329 12.03 -2.07 -2.56
C THR A 329 11.10 -1.49 -1.49
N THR A 330 11.58 -1.24 -0.27
CA THR A 330 10.84 -0.44 0.73
C THR A 330 10.97 1.05 0.43
N ILE A 331 12.11 1.50 -0.09
CA ILE A 331 12.46 2.93 -0.14
C ILE A 331 12.42 3.50 -1.56
N GLY A 332 13.07 2.86 -2.54
CA GLY A 332 13.36 3.51 -3.82
C GLY A 332 13.78 2.60 -4.98
N THR A 333 13.11 1.45 -5.12
CA THR A 333 13.15 0.64 -6.35
C THR A 333 11.88 0.85 -7.16
N PHE A 334 11.96 1.61 -8.24
CA PHE A 334 10.84 1.98 -9.08
C PHE A 334 10.79 1.13 -10.36
N GLY A 335 9.91 1.54 -11.28
CA GLY A 335 9.74 0.85 -12.54
C GLY A 335 9.15 -0.54 -12.32
N LEU A 336 9.45 -1.46 -13.22
CA LEU A 336 9.13 -2.88 -13.07
C LEU A 336 10.21 -3.60 -12.23
N ILE A 337 10.56 -3.00 -11.08
CA ILE A 337 11.64 -3.44 -10.17
C ILE A 337 13.02 -3.37 -10.83
N ASP A 338 13.18 -2.44 -11.77
CA ASP A 338 14.39 -2.30 -12.60
C ASP A 338 15.15 -0.99 -12.35
N THR A 339 14.53 -0.01 -11.68
CA THR A 339 15.13 1.31 -11.49
C THR A 339 15.36 1.61 -10.01
N ASN A 340 16.60 1.34 -9.57
CA ASN A 340 17.03 1.46 -8.19
C ASN A 340 17.71 2.80 -7.93
N LEU A 341 17.38 3.45 -6.81
CA LEU A 341 18.26 4.47 -6.25
C LEU A 341 19.60 3.86 -5.80
N TYR A 342 20.67 4.66 -5.84
CA TYR A 342 21.96 4.22 -5.34
C TYR A 342 21.89 3.80 -3.86
N CYS A 343 22.63 2.75 -3.51
CA CYS A 343 22.63 2.15 -2.18
C CYS A 343 22.95 3.15 -1.05
N VAL A 344 23.78 4.16 -1.31
CA VAL A 344 24.12 5.22 -0.36
C VAL A 344 22.87 6.02 0.06
N PHE A 345 22.00 6.37 -0.89
CA PHE A 345 20.75 7.08 -0.59
C PHE A 345 19.79 6.21 0.21
N LEU A 346 19.68 4.93 -0.16
CA LEU A 346 18.82 3.96 0.54
C LEU A 346 19.27 3.78 2.00
N GLY A 347 20.57 3.55 2.23
CA GLY A 347 21.14 3.39 3.56
C GLY A 347 21.05 4.66 4.41
N ALA A 348 21.36 5.81 3.83
CA ALA A 348 21.25 7.10 4.51
C ALA A 348 19.81 7.41 4.91
N TYR A 349 18.84 7.19 4.01
CA TYR A 349 17.43 7.41 4.30
C TYR A 349 16.93 6.50 5.42
N LEU A 350 17.21 5.20 5.35
CA LEU A 350 16.80 4.25 6.39
C LEU A 350 17.36 4.63 7.76
N PHE A 351 18.63 5.00 7.81
CA PHE A 351 19.29 5.42 9.05
C PHE A 351 18.67 6.71 9.61
N ILE A 352 18.52 7.75 8.78
CA ILE A 352 17.99 9.03 9.21
C ILE A 352 16.50 8.92 9.60
N LEU A 353 15.68 8.18 8.84
CA LEU A 353 14.29 7.89 9.20
C LEU A 353 14.19 7.21 10.57
N THR A 354 15.07 6.23 10.82
CA THR A 354 15.11 5.54 12.12
C THR A 354 15.44 6.51 13.25
N LEU A 355 16.43 7.39 13.04
CA LEU A 355 16.77 8.43 14.01
C LEU A 355 15.65 9.45 14.23
N ILE A 356 14.95 9.88 13.17
CA ILE A 356 13.80 10.79 13.27
C ILE A 356 12.71 10.17 14.14
N GLY A 357 12.33 8.92 13.85
CA GLY A 357 11.24 8.27 14.58
C GLY A 357 11.56 7.98 16.04
N ILE A 358 12.78 7.50 16.33
CA ILE A 358 13.25 7.33 17.71
C ILE A 358 13.31 8.68 18.43
N SER A 359 13.82 9.72 17.78
CA SER A 359 13.91 11.07 18.36
C SER A 359 12.53 11.63 18.68
N GLU A 360 11.57 11.54 17.76
CA GLU A 360 10.23 12.10 17.93
C GLU A 360 9.44 11.37 19.01
N ILE A 361 9.49 10.02 19.07
CA ILE A 361 8.81 9.29 20.15
C ILE A 361 9.47 9.55 21.50
N SER A 362 10.80 9.62 21.53
CA SER A 362 11.53 9.93 22.75
C SER A 362 11.24 11.34 23.24
N LEU A 363 10.98 12.33 22.39
CA LEU A 363 10.63 13.70 22.81
C LEU A 363 9.21 13.84 23.38
N ASN A 364 8.30 12.89 23.11
CA ASN A 364 6.90 12.94 23.57
C ASN A 364 6.70 12.50 25.04
N ASP A 365 7.76 12.07 25.73
CA ASP A 365 7.80 11.64 27.14
C ASP A 365 6.72 10.63 27.58
N ARG A 366 6.17 9.86 26.65
CA ARG A 366 5.20 8.80 26.99
C ARG A 366 5.91 7.58 27.56
N ARG A 367 5.22 6.80 28.40
CA ARG A 367 5.72 5.53 28.94
C ARG A 367 4.93 4.36 28.37
N ILE A 368 5.65 3.38 27.84
CA ILE A 368 5.08 2.16 27.29
C ILE A 368 5.70 0.97 28.00
N ASN A 369 4.88 0.25 28.75
CA ASN A 369 5.29 -0.93 29.50
C ASN A 369 5.56 -2.13 28.57
N LEU A 370 6.17 -3.18 29.12
CA LEU A 370 6.57 -4.37 28.36
C LEU A 370 5.39 -5.07 27.66
N ARG A 371 4.21 -5.13 28.30
CA ARG A 371 3.01 -5.73 27.71
C ARG A 371 2.57 -4.99 26.45
N LYS A 372 2.52 -3.66 26.49
CA LYS A 372 2.19 -2.83 25.32
C LYS A 372 3.27 -2.96 24.23
N ARG A 373 4.55 -3.06 24.59
CA ARG A 373 5.64 -3.33 23.63
C ARG A 373 5.47 -4.68 22.92
N LEU A 374 5.06 -5.72 23.64
CA LEU A 374 4.77 -7.03 23.04
C LEU A 374 3.59 -6.93 22.06
N VAL A 375 2.51 -6.23 22.43
CA VAL A 375 1.37 -5.99 21.52
C VAL A 375 1.82 -5.28 20.25
N ILE A 376 2.64 -4.22 20.37
CA ILE A 376 3.19 -3.49 19.22
C ILE A 376 4.03 -4.42 18.34
N PHE A 377 4.92 -5.20 18.95
CA PHE A 377 5.76 -6.15 18.24
C PHE A 377 4.91 -7.16 17.46
N VAL A 378 3.88 -7.76 18.07
CA VAL A 378 2.99 -8.70 17.37
C VAL A 378 2.21 -7.99 16.26
N SER A 379 1.70 -6.78 16.51
CA SER A 379 0.91 -6.00 15.53
C SER A 379 1.71 -5.63 14.27
N VAL A 380 3.03 -5.49 14.40
CA VAL A 380 3.96 -5.17 13.29
C VAL A 380 4.53 -6.43 12.65
N SER A 381 5.00 -7.39 13.45
CA SER A 381 5.69 -8.57 12.96
C SER A 381 4.74 -9.57 12.30
N ALA A 382 3.49 -9.67 12.76
CA ALA A 382 2.52 -10.59 12.18
C ALA A 382 2.15 -10.25 10.72
N PRO A 383 1.92 -8.99 10.32
CA PRO A 383 1.75 -8.64 8.91
C PRO A 383 2.97 -8.92 8.05
N ILE A 384 4.19 -8.64 8.55
CA ILE A 384 5.44 -8.94 7.83
C ILE A 384 5.54 -10.44 7.59
N PHE A 385 5.42 -11.24 8.66
CA PHE A 385 5.43 -12.70 8.57
C PHE A 385 4.31 -13.24 7.66
N GLY A 386 3.11 -12.65 7.74
CA GLY A 386 1.98 -12.99 6.89
C GLY A 386 2.24 -12.72 5.41
N CYS A 387 2.99 -11.66 5.06
CA CYS A 387 3.39 -11.40 3.67
C CYS A 387 4.30 -12.52 3.14
N PHE A 388 5.30 -12.95 3.92
CA PHE A 388 6.14 -14.09 3.53
C PHE A 388 5.34 -15.38 3.43
N LEU A 389 4.44 -15.65 4.38
CA LEU A 389 3.62 -16.85 4.38
C LEU A 389 2.69 -16.90 3.17
N ALA A 390 2.04 -15.78 2.85
CA ALA A 390 1.17 -15.67 1.68
C ALA A 390 1.95 -15.88 0.38
N MET A 391 3.12 -15.26 0.24
CA MET A 391 3.97 -15.47 -0.95
C MET A 391 4.54 -16.89 -1.01
N TYR A 392 4.82 -17.53 0.11
CA TYR A 392 5.28 -18.91 0.14
C TYR A 392 4.19 -19.86 -0.35
N ILE A 393 2.95 -19.67 0.13
CA ILE A 393 1.80 -20.53 -0.20
C ILE A 393 1.31 -20.29 -1.63
N TYR A 394 1.04 -19.04 -2.01
CA TYR A 394 0.27 -18.74 -3.23
C TYR A 394 1.12 -18.39 -4.45
N TRP A 395 2.42 -18.10 -4.27
CA TRP A 395 3.28 -17.60 -5.35
C TRP A 395 4.55 -18.43 -5.56
N THR A 396 5.22 -18.82 -4.48
CA THR A 396 6.55 -19.45 -4.57
C THR A 396 6.44 -20.83 -5.21
N SER A 397 5.47 -21.66 -4.81
CA SER A 397 5.29 -23.00 -5.35
C SER A 397 4.86 -23.02 -6.82
N THR A 398 4.30 -21.91 -7.33
CA THR A 398 3.78 -21.81 -8.70
C THR A 398 4.80 -21.19 -9.66
N ARG A 399 5.94 -20.71 -9.16
CA ARG A 399 6.96 -20.06 -9.97
C ARG A 399 7.86 -21.10 -10.64
N GLU A 400 8.22 -20.86 -11.89
CA GLU A 400 9.19 -21.69 -12.61
C GLU A 400 10.51 -21.82 -11.82
N GLY A 401 11.02 -23.05 -11.73
CA GLY A 401 12.22 -23.39 -10.95
C GLY A 401 11.97 -23.61 -9.45
N PHE A 402 10.75 -23.39 -8.97
CA PHE A 402 10.34 -23.63 -7.59
C PHE A 402 9.25 -24.71 -7.53
N GLY A 403 9.06 -25.30 -6.35
CA GLY A 403 8.06 -26.32 -6.10
C GLY A 403 7.64 -26.35 -4.64
N VAL A 404 6.86 -27.36 -4.28
CA VAL A 404 6.42 -27.54 -2.89
C VAL A 404 7.61 -27.76 -1.96
N GLY A 405 7.66 -27.03 -0.86
CA GLY A 405 8.77 -27.09 0.10
C GLY A 405 10.05 -26.39 -0.35
N ALA A 406 9.96 -25.40 -1.25
CA ALA A 406 11.09 -24.58 -1.67
C ALA A 406 11.93 -24.03 -0.49
N SER A 407 13.25 -23.96 -0.67
CA SER A 407 14.23 -23.48 0.31
C SER A 407 14.32 -21.96 0.43
N GLU A 408 13.64 -21.23 -0.46
CA GLU A 408 13.55 -19.77 -0.46
C GLU A 408 12.12 -19.32 -0.79
N ILE A 409 11.70 -18.16 -0.27
CA ILE A 409 10.41 -17.52 -0.56
C ILE A 409 10.62 -16.41 -1.60
N THR A 410 9.87 -16.41 -2.70
CA THR A 410 10.02 -15.39 -3.73
C THR A 410 8.82 -14.43 -3.80
N GLY A 411 9.02 -13.27 -4.44
CA GLY A 411 7.97 -12.27 -4.70
C GLY A 411 7.61 -11.36 -3.51
N VAL A 412 8.22 -11.55 -2.35
CA VAL A 412 8.07 -10.62 -1.22
C VAL A 412 8.83 -9.32 -1.52
N GLN A 413 8.14 -8.19 -1.42
CA GLN A 413 8.72 -6.87 -1.67
C GLN A 413 8.60 -5.99 -0.43
N GLY A 414 9.60 -5.13 -0.23
CA GLY A 414 9.69 -4.22 0.92
C GLY A 414 8.53 -3.23 1.03
N ARG A 415 7.92 -2.84 -0.10
CA ARG A 415 6.73 -1.97 -0.13
C ARG A 415 5.56 -2.51 0.70
N TYR A 416 5.47 -3.84 0.90
CA TYR A 416 4.43 -4.45 1.71
C TYR A 416 4.56 -4.15 3.21
N PHE A 417 5.71 -3.63 3.66
CA PHE A 417 5.96 -3.29 5.06
C PHE A 417 5.59 -1.84 5.41
N ILE A 418 5.44 -0.96 4.41
CA ILE A 418 5.08 0.45 4.60
C ILE A 418 3.83 0.64 5.49
N PRO A 419 2.73 -0.13 5.31
CA PRO A 419 1.52 0.02 6.13
C PRO A 419 1.76 -0.07 7.65
N VAL A 420 2.75 -0.84 8.09
CA VAL A 420 3.00 -1.06 9.53
C VAL A 420 4.11 -0.19 10.10
N MET A 421 4.89 0.49 9.26
CA MET A 421 6.07 1.26 9.69
C MET A 421 5.80 2.32 10.77
N PRO A 422 4.68 3.09 10.73
CA PRO A 422 4.44 4.09 11.78
C PRO A 422 4.32 3.48 13.18
N ALA A 423 3.77 2.27 13.29
CA ALA A 423 3.59 1.58 14.56
C ALA A 423 4.92 1.07 15.16
N ILE A 424 5.93 0.80 14.32
CA ILE A 424 7.27 0.33 14.75
C ILE A 424 7.89 1.29 15.77
N PHE A 425 7.79 2.59 15.51
CA PHE A 425 8.45 3.60 16.34
C PHE A 425 7.91 3.69 17.76
N LEU A 426 6.67 3.26 17.99
CA LEU A 426 6.09 3.20 19.32
C LEU A 426 6.87 2.24 20.24
N PHE A 427 7.48 1.19 19.68
CA PHE A 427 8.32 0.25 20.43
C PHE A 427 9.55 0.91 21.07
N PHE A 428 10.13 1.92 20.40
CA PHE A 428 11.38 2.57 20.79
C PHE A 428 11.21 3.70 21.82
N THR A 429 10.02 3.84 22.40
CA THR A 429 9.76 4.85 23.44
C THR A 429 10.79 4.74 24.57
N ASN A 430 11.64 5.76 24.73
CA ASN A 430 12.75 5.77 25.69
C ASN A 430 12.91 7.16 26.34
N GLN A 431 12.92 7.20 27.68
CA GLN A 431 13.10 8.41 28.49
C GLN A 431 14.57 8.73 28.80
N ILE A 432 15.49 7.79 28.60
CA ILE A 432 16.91 7.97 28.93
C ILE A 432 17.53 9.05 28.04
N LEU A 433 17.17 9.07 26.76
CA LEU A 433 17.70 10.03 25.77
C LEU A 433 17.34 11.48 26.09
N GLN A 434 16.23 11.71 26.79
CA GLN A 434 15.80 13.05 27.19
C GLN A 434 16.62 13.64 28.34
N ARG A 435 17.32 12.81 29.13
CA ARG A 435 18.05 13.27 30.33
C ARG A 435 19.25 14.16 29.99
N ASN A 436 19.72 14.13 28.76
CA ASN A 436 20.86 14.92 28.30
C ASN A 436 20.37 16.05 27.39
N ASP A 437 20.52 17.30 27.83
CA ASP A 437 20.04 18.49 27.10
C ASP A 437 20.68 18.65 25.71
N LYS A 438 21.96 18.26 25.55
CA LYS A 438 22.62 18.30 24.24
C LYS A 438 21.98 17.31 23.27
N ILE A 439 21.66 16.10 23.73
CA ILE A 439 20.97 15.08 22.93
C ILE A 439 19.55 15.55 22.60
N LYS A 440 18.82 16.06 23.59
CA LYS A 440 17.47 16.62 23.40
C LYS A 440 17.43 17.73 22.34
N LYS A 441 18.38 18.66 22.37
CA LYS A 441 18.50 19.73 21.37
C LYS A 441 18.77 19.17 19.96
N ARG A 442 19.65 18.18 19.82
CA ARG A 442 19.94 17.51 18.54
C ARG A 442 18.75 16.73 18.00
N MET A 443 18.05 15.97 18.86
CA MET A 443 16.82 15.25 18.50
C MET A 443 15.77 16.22 17.97
N LYS A 444 15.55 17.35 18.66
CA LYS A 444 14.60 18.37 18.22
C LYS A 444 14.99 18.96 16.86
N LEU A 445 16.27 19.31 16.67
CA LEU A 445 16.76 19.83 15.39
C LEU A 445 16.52 18.82 14.25
N LEU A 446 16.80 17.53 14.49
CA LEU A 446 16.58 16.48 13.50
C LEU A 446 15.11 16.35 13.11
N VAL A 447 14.20 16.31 14.10
CA VAL A 447 12.76 16.19 13.87
C VAL A 447 12.18 17.44 13.19
N ASP A 448 12.67 18.63 13.54
CA ASP A 448 12.24 19.90 12.94
C ASP A 448 12.59 19.98 11.46
N ASN A 449 13.72 19.38 11.06
CA ASN A 449 14.26 19.38 9.70
C ASN A 449 14.01 18.07 8.93
N SER A 450 13.12 17.19 9.40
CA SER A 450 12.89 15.88 8.78
C SER A 450 12.47 15.97 7.31
N GLU A 451 11.80 17.06 6.93
CA GLU A 451 11.34 17.37 5.58
C GLU A 451 12.47 17.53 4.56
N LEU A 452 13.65 18.00 4.97
CA LEU A 452 14.81 18.15 4.07
C LEU A 452 15.28 16.80 3.53
N VAL A 453 15.30 15.78 4.39
CA VAL A 453 15.74 14.42 4.05
C VAL A 453 14.81 13.83 2.98
N VAL A 454 13.51 14.05 3.15
CA VAL A 454 12.48 13.63 2.21
C VAL A 454 12.62 14.34 0.88
N ILE A 455 12.77 15.67 0.87
CA ILE A 455 12.90 16.46 -0.36
C ILE A 455 14.11 16.00 -1.18
N VAL A 456 15.27 15.80 -0.53
CA VAL A 456 16.46 15.29 -1.22
C VAL A 456 16.18 13.93 -1.87
N MET A 457 15.56 13.00 -1.14
CA MET A 457 15.23 11.67 -1.68
C MET A 457 14.24 11.73 -2.83
N LEU A 458 13.22 12.58 -2.75
CA LEU A 458 12.22 12.74 -3.81
C LEU A 458 12.85 13.37 -5.06
N CYS A 459 13.74 14.37 -4.91
CA CYS A 459 14.51 14.91 -6.03
C CYS A 459 15.37 13.83 -6.70
N MET A 460 16.10 13.03 -5.93
CA MET A 460 16.90 11.93 -6.48
C MET A 460 16.04 10.89 -7.19
N SER A 461 14.83 10.64 -6.69
CA SER A 461 13.88 9.70 -7.30
C SER A 461 13.32 10.23 -8.62
N ALA A 462 12.98 11.52 -8.69
CA ALA A 462 12.58 12.16 -9.94
C ALA A 462 13.71 12.11 -10.98
N ILE A 463 14.96 12.40 -10.58
CA ILE A 463 16.12 12.29 -11.46
C ILE A 463 16.31 10.84 -11.96
N ALA A 464 16.19 9.84 -11.07
CA ALA A 464 16.34 8.44 -11.45
C ALA A 464 15.27 7.99 -12.45
N LEU A 465 14.00 8.40 -12.26
CA LEU A 465 12.92 8.12 -13.20
C LEU A 465 13.14 8.84 -14.54
N LEU A 466 13.55 10.10 -14.50
CA LEU A 466 13.86 10.88 -15.70
C LEU A 466 14.96 10.18 -16.53
N LEU A 467 16.09 9.85 -15.90
CA LEU A 467 17.22 9.20 -16.55
C LEU A 467 16.90 7.77 -17.02
N ARG A 468 16.05 7.02 -16.30
CA ARG A 468 15.69 5.69 -16.76
C ARG A 468 14.81 5.76 -18.00
N PHE A 469 13.77 6.58 -17.97
CA PHE A 469 12.68 6.49 -18.96
C PHE A 469 12.80 7.47 -20.12
N TRP A 470 13.55 8.57 -20.00
CA TRP A 470 13.45 9.71 -20.94
C TRP A 470 14.78 10.25 -21.46
N CYS A 471 15.91 9.88 -20.86
CA CYS A 471 17.26 10.23 -21.30
C CYS A 471 18.02 8.95 -21.60
#